data_AF-A0A8T3S1R3-F1
#
_entry.id   AF-A0A8T3S1R3-F1
#
_cell.length_a   1.000
_cell.length_b   1.000
_cell.length_c   1.000
_cell.angle_alpha   90.00
_cell.angle_beta   90.00
_cell.angle_gamma   90.00
#
_symmetry.space_group_name_H-M   'P 1'
#
loop_
_entity.id
_entity.type
_entity.pdbx_description
1 polymer ?
#
loop_
_entity_poly.entity_id
_entity_poly.type
_entity_poly.pdbx_seq_one_letter_code
_entity_poly.pdbx_strand_id
1 'polypeptide(L)'
;MTTLTQPVSGPGALATAWARIWRSRRLVERNIMVYRHQWIIILSGVFEPIFYLVGIGLGLGAIIREVPLANGQVVAYAAFVAPALVATAAMNGAVFETIFNVFFKLNYAKTYDGVLATPMGITEIAIGEMLWALIRAALYAVAMFVIMLLMGLILSPWGVLMVPAALLV
;
A
#
# COMPACT_ATOMS: atom_id res chain seq x y z
N MET A 1 50.55 -31.36 -14.70
CA MET A 1 49.68 -31.43 -13.51
C MET A 1 49.02 -30.06 -13.39
N THR A 2 47.87 -29.88 -14.05
CA THR A 2 47.21 -28.57 -14.21
C THR A 2 45.85 -28.69 -13.52
N THR A 3 45.77 -28.21 -12.29
CA THR A 3 44.53 -28.18 -11.50
C THR A 3 43.57 -27.17 -12.12
N LEU A 4 42.54 -27.67 -12.82
CA LEU A 4 41.40 -26.90 -13.27
C LEU A 4 40.64 -26.39 -12.04
N THR A 5 40.76 -25.10 -11.75
CA THR A 5 39.86 -24.39 -10.84
C THR A 5 38.48 -24.36 -11.48
N GLN A 6 37.61 -25.30 -11.10
CA GLN A 6 36.19 -25.25 -11.46
C GLN A 6 35.60 -23.93 -10.95
N PRO A 7 34.85 -23.17 -11.77
CA PRO A 7 34.18 -21.98 -11.28
C PRO A 7 33.14 -22.42 -10.25
N VAL A 8 33.28 -21.94 -9.00
CA VAL A 8 32.25 -22.13 -7.98
C VAL A 8 31.00 -21.41 -8.49
N SER A 9 29.99 -22.18 -8.92
CA SER A 9 28.69 -21.66 -9.27
C SER A 9 28.05 -21.11 -7.99
N GLY A 10 28.23 -19.81 -7.76
CA GLY A 10 27.52 -19.10 -6.70
C GLY A 10 26.01 -19.33 -6.82
N PRO A 11 25.24 -19.21 -5.72
CA PRO A 11 23.79 -19.35 -5.76
C PRO A 11 23.21 -18.46 -6.87
N GLY A 12 22.35 -19.03 -7.71
CA GLY A 12 21.78 -18.32 -8.86
C GLY A 12 21.10 -17.00 -8.45
N ALA A 13 21.04 -16.04 -9.37
CA ALA A 13 20.49 -14.70 -9.11
C ALA A 13 19.09 -14.71 -8.47
N LEU A 14 18.26 -15.71 -8.80
CA LEU A 14 16.94 -15.89 -8.20
C LEU A 14 17.02 -16.35 -6.74
N ALA A 15 17.99 -17.22 -6.39
CA ALA A 15 18.18 -17.70 -5.02
C ALA A 15 18.69 -16.58 -4.10
N THR A 16 19.58 -15.72 -4.60
CA THR A 16 20.05 -14.55 -3.84
C THR A 16 18.97 -13.48 -3.68
N ALA A 17 18.16 -13.23 -4.71
CA ALA A 17 16.99 -12.35 -4.62
C ALA A 17 15.95 -12.87 -3.62
N TRP A 18 15.63 -14.18 -3.69
CA TRP A 18 14.72 -14.81 -2.75
C TRP A 18 15.21 -14.75 -1.30
N ALA A 19 16.50 -15.02 -1.06
CA ALA A 19 17.09 -14.92 0.26
C ALA A 19 17.02 -13.49 0.83
N ARG A 20 17.18 -12.46 -0.01
CA ARG A 20 17.02 -11.05 0.38
C ARG A 20 15.60 -10.72 0.78
N ILE A 21 14.60 -11.13 -0.01
CA ILE A 21 13.18 -10.95 0.33
C ILE A 21 12.88 -11.63 1.66
N TRP A 22 13.36 -12.85 1.85
CA TRP A 22 13.17 -13.61 3.09
C TRP A 22 13.80 -12.94 4.32
N ARG A 23 14.98 -12.32 4.19
CA ARG A 23 15.60 -11.57 5.29
C ARG A 23 14.88 -10.26 5.58
N SER A 24 14.37 -9.59 4.55
CA SER A 24 13.61 -8.33 4.64
C SER A 24 12.35 -8.44 5.50
N ARG A 25 11.77 -9.65 5.65
CA ARG A 25 10.59 -9.89 6.50
C ARG A 25 10.80 -9.45 7.96
N ARG A 26 12.04 -9.50 8.47
CA ARG A 26 12.35 -9.08 9.84
C ARG A 26 12.11 -7.59 10.05
N LEU A 27 12.35 -6.77 9.03
CA LEU A 27 12.04 -5.35 9.09
C LEU A 27 10.53 -5.10 9.07
N VAL A 28 9.80 -5.88 8.27
CA VAL A 28 8.33 -5.83 8.24
C VAL A 28 7.76 -6.22 9.61
N GLU A 29 8.24 -7.30 10.23
CA GLU A 29 7.88 -7.71 11.59
C GLU A 29 8.11 -6.57 12.60
N ARG A 30 9.26 -5.89 12.54
CA ARG A 30 9.54 -4.70 13.37
C ARG A 30 8.49 -3.61 13.12
N ASN A 31 8.23 -3.25 11.86
CA ASN A 31 7.25 -2.21 11.54
C ASN A 31 5.85 -2.57 12.07
N ILE A 32 5.40 -3.82 11.92
CA ILE A 32 4.13 -4.31 12.50
C ILE A 32 4.10 -4.12 14.02
N MET A 33 5.18 -4.47 14.72
CA MET A 33 5.25 -4.34 16.18
C MET A 33 5.21 -2.89 16.66
N VAL A 34 5.78 -1.96 15.89
CA VAL A 34 5.72 -0.53 16.21
C VAL A 34 4.30 0.00 15.97
N TYR A 35 3.75 -0.31 14.79
CA TYR A 35 2.44 0.19 14.38
C TYR A 35 1.27 -0.35 15.18
N ARG A 36 1.41 -1.49 15.87
CA ARG A 36 0.40 -1.96 16.82
C ARG A 36 0.07 -0.96 17.92
N HIS A 37 1.03 -0.11 18.30
CA HIS A 37 0.85 0.95 19.30
C HIS A 37 0.45 2.28 18.66
N GLN A 38 0.55 2.41 17.33
CA GLN A 38 0.26 3.63 16.56
C GLN A 38 -0.96 3.46 15.63
N TRP A 39 -1.83 2.49 15.93
CA TRP A 39 -2.98 2.15 15.08
C TRP A 39 -3.95 3.32 14.88
N ILE A 40 -4.05 4.24 15.84
CA ILE A 40 -4.90 5.43 15.76
C ILE A 40 -4.50 6.34 14.58
N ILE A 41 -3.18 6.47 14.31
CA ILE A 41 -2.66 7.31 13.22
C ILE A 41 -3.04 6.71 11.86
N ILE A 42 -3.02 5.38 11.76
CA ILE A 42 -3.48 4.69 10.56
C ILE A 42 -4.98 4.90 10.39
N LEU A 43 -5.75 4.69 11.46
CA LEU A 43 -7.20 4.82 11.43
C LEU A 43 -7.63 6.24 11.03
N SER A 44 -6.97 7.27 11.54
CA SER A 44 -7.31 8.67 11.23
C SER A 44 -7.19 8.98 9.73
N GLY A 45 -6.26 8.34 9.02
CA GLY A 45 -6.08 8.58 7.59
C GLY A 45 -7.19 7.99 6.70
N VAL A 46 -8.03 7.10 7.22
CA VAL A 46 -9.18 6.55 6.48
C VAL A 46 -10.33 7.56 6.40
N PHE A 47 -10.39 8.50 7.34
CA PHE A 47 -11.49 9.47 7.41
C PHE A 47 -11.49 10.47 6.25
N GLU A 48 -10.33 10.86 5.74
CA GLU A 48 -10.25 11.83 4.64
C GLU A 48 -11.00 11.34 3.38
N PRO A 49 -10.72 10.14 2.82
CA PRO A 49 -11.49 9.58 1.71
C PRO A 49 -12.99 9.42 2.01
N ILE A 50 -13.36 9.09 3.26
CA ILE A 50 -14.77 9.00 3.67
C ILE A 50 -15.44 10.36 3.55
N PHE A 51 -14.82 11.41 4.10
CA PHE A 51 -15.37 12.76 4.06
C PHE A 51 -15.50 13.27 2.62
N TYR A 52 -14.54 12.96 1.75
CA TYR A 52 -14.67 13.24 0.32
C TYR A 52 -15.87 12.52 -0.30
N LEU A 53 -16.03 11.22 -0.05
CA LEU A 53 -17.12 10.46 -0.63
C LEU A 53 -18.48 10.96 -0.12
N VAL A 54 -18.63 11.19 1.18
CA VAL A 54 -19.86 11.72 1.78
C VAL A 54 -20.14 13.14 1.27
N GLY A 55 -19.13 14.00 1.22
CA GLY A 55 -19.27 15.38 0.74
C GLY A 55 -19.68 15.43 -0.73
N ILE A 56 -19.06 14.59 -1.57
CA ILE A 56 -19.41 14.46 -2.98
C ILE A 56 -20.80 13.84 -3.13
N GLY A 57 -21.13 12.79 -2.38
CA GLY A 57 -22.41 12.09 -2.45
C GLY A 57 -23.59 12.97 -2.04
N LEU A 58 -23.46 13.73 -0.95
CA LEU A 58 -24.50 14.64 -0.47
C LEU A 58 -24.54 15.97 -1.23
N GLY A 59 -23.38 16.49 -1.63
CA GLY A 59 -23.27 17.77 -2.33
C GLY A 59 -23.48 17.63 -3.84
N LEU A 60 -22.48 17.07 -4.53
CA LEU A 60 -22.51 16.94 -5.99
C LEU A 60 -23.52 15.90 -6.47
N GLY A 61 -23.74 14.82 -5.72
CA GLY A 61 -24.73 13.79 -6.04
C GLY A 61 -26.18 14.31 -6.05
N ALA A 62 -26.46 15.42 -5.35
CA ALA A 62 -27.76 16.08 -5.41
C ALA A 62 -28.00 16.81 -6.74
N ILE A 63 -26.93 17.29 -7.38
CA ILE A 63 -26.95 18.06 -8.63
C ILE A 63 -26.74 17.13 -9.83
N ILE A 64 -25.71 16.27 -9.77
CA ILE A 64 -25.35 15.29 -10.78
C ILE A 64 -25.73 13.92 -10.22
N ARG A 65 -26.96 13.48 -10.50
CA ARG A 65 -27.48 12.22 -9.98
C ARG A 65 -26.92 11.01 -10.72
N GLU A 66 -26.81 11.13 -12.03
CA GLU A 66 -26.61 10.01 -12.93
C GLU A 66 -25.52 10.33 -13.95
N VAL A 67 -24.64 9.34 -14.16
CA VAL A 67 -23.56 9.40 -15.15
C VAL A 67 -23.76 8.27 -16.15
N PRO A 68 -23.93 8.57 -17.45
CA PRO A 68 -23.95 7.55 -18.49
C PRO A 68 -22.53 7.00 -18.69
N LEU A 69 -22.36 5.68 -18.58
CA LEU A 69 -21.14 4.97 -18.94
C LEU A 69 -21.10 4.67 -20.45
N ALA A 70 -19.89 4.41 -20.95
CA ALA A 70 -19.64 4.03 -22.35
C ALA A 70 -20.39 2.76 -22.79
N ASN A 71 -20.80 1.90 -21.85
CA ASN A 71 -21.57 0.69 -22.11
C ASN A 71 -23.11 0.93 -22.10
N GLY A 72 -23.56 2.19 -22.02
CA GLY A 72 -24.97 2.56 -21.98
C GLY A 72 -25.64 2.38 -20.62
N GLN A 73 -24.94 1.88 -19.59
CA GLN A 73 -25.45 1.85 -18.22
C GLN A 73 -25.40 3.24 -17.60
N VAL A 74 -26.37 3.53 -16.74
CA VAL A 74 -26.40 4.76 -15.97
C VAL A 74 -26.09 4.41 -14.52
N VAL A 75 -25.09 5.09 -13.94
CA VAL A 75 -24.65 4.85 -12.56
C VAL A 75 -24.75 6.12 -11.74
N ALA A 76 -24.92 5.97 -10.43
CA ALA A 76 -24.86 7.11 -9.53
C ALA A 76 -23.47 7.78 -9.60
N TYR A 77 -23.41 9.12 -9.54
CA TYR A 77 -22.13 9.85 -9.56
C TYR A 77 -21.18 9.38 -8.45
N ALA A 78 -21.70 9.06 -7.28
CA ALA A 78 -20.92 8.50 -6.18
C ALA A 78 -20.25 7.15 -6.56
N ALA A 79 -20.97 6.26 -7.27
CA ALA A 79 -20.43 4.99 -7.72
C ALA A 79 -19.37 5.16 -8.84
N PHE A 80 -19.48 6.23 -9.64
CA PHE A 80 -18.49 6.57 -10.65
C PHE A 80 -17.18 7.09 -10.03
N VAL A 81 -17.25 7.89 -8.97
CA VAL A 81 -16.07 8.50 -8.32
C VAL A 81 -15.40 7.56 -7.31
N ALA A 82 -16.17 6.66 -6.69
CA ALA A 82 -15.67 5.81 -5.61
C ALA A 82 -14.40 4.99 -5.94
N PRO A 83 -14.23 4.40 -7.14
CA PRO A 83 -12.99 3.70 -7.49
C PRO A 83 -11.74 4.58 -7.49
N ALA A 84 -11.87 5.85 -7.92
CA ALA A 84 -10.78 6.80 -7.86
C ALA A 84 -10.37 7.07 -6.41
N LEU A 85 -11.34 7.18 -5.49
CA LEU A 85 -11.07 7.38 -4.07
C LEU A 85 -10.36 6.19 -3.42
N VAL A 86 -10.61 4.95 -3.86
CA VAL A 86 -9.86 3.77 -3.40
C VAL A 86 -8.39 3.86 -3.83
N ALA A 87 -8.14 4.23 -5.09
CA ALA A 87 -6.78 4.44 -5.59
C ALA A 87 -6.07 5.57 -4.84
N THR A 88 -6.73 6.71 -4.62
CA THR A 88 -6.18 7.82 -3.84
C THR A 88 -5.88 7.44 -2.40
N ALA A 89 -6.76 6.66 -1.75
CA ALA A 89 -6.53 6.18 -0.38
C ALA A 89 -5.30 5.27 -0.31
N ALA A 90 -5.14 4.35 -1.27
CA ALA A 90 -3.97 3.47 -1.37
C ALA A 90 -2.67 4.26 -1.57
N MET A 91 -2.67 5.18 -2.55
CA MET A 91 -1.55 6.06 -2.86
C MET A 91 -1.13 6.89 -1.63
N ASN A 92 -2.09 7.52 -0.94
CA ASN A 92 -1.83 8.29 0.27
C ASN A 92 -1.17 7.40 1.34
N GLY A 93 -1.69 6.18 1.56
CA GLY A 93 -1.09 5.20 2.47
C GLY A 93 0.38 4.89 2.17
N ALA A 94 0.72 4.72 0.88
CA ALA A 94 2.11 4.52 0.44
C ALA A 94 2.97 5.76 0.64
N VAL A 95 2.49 6.94 0.20
CA VAL A 95 3.21 8.22 0.28
C VAL A 95 3.53 8.60 1.73
N PHE A 96 2.59 8.40 2.66
CA PHE A 96 2.83 8.66 4.08
C PHE A 96 3.90 7.75 4.68
N GLU A 97 4.05 6.53 4.18
CA GLU A 97 5.12 5.64 4.63
C GLU A 97 6.47 6.00 3.97
N THR A 98 6.50 6.10 2.65
CA THR A 98 7.75 6.21 1.89
C THR A 98 8.40 7.59 1.93
N ILE A 99 7.62 8.66 2.09
CA ILE A 99 8.15 10.01 2.20
C ILE A 99 8.34 10.35 3.67
N PHE A 100 7.25 10.45 4.42
CA PHE A 100 7.30 11.03 5.76
C PHE A 100 7.92 10.08 6.78
N ASN A 101 7.49 8.81 6.84
CA ASN A 101 8.03 7.87 7.83
C ASN A 101 9.48 7.48 7.54
N VAL A 102 9.83 7.23 6.28
CA VAL A 102 11.23 6.95 5.91
C VAL A 102 12.12 8.15 6.20
N PHE A 103 11.71 9.38 5.83
CA PHE A 103 12.47 10.58 6.15
C PHE A 103 12.67 10.75 7.65
N PHE A 104 11.64 10.48 8.46
CA PHE A 104 11.73 10.55 9.92
C PHE A 104 12.68 9.50 10.49
N LYS A 105 12.58 8.25 10.02
CA LYS A 105 13.47 7.13 10.41
C LYS A 105 14.93 7.40 10.04
N LEU A 106 15.20 8.12 8.93
CA LEU A 106 16.55 8.52 8.49
C LEU A 106 17.11 9.73 9.25
N ASN A 107 16.34 10.81 9.37
CA ASN A 107 16.88 12.10 9.80
C ASN A 107 16.76 12.35 11.29
N TYR A 108 15.67 11.90 11.92
CA TYR A 108 15.39 12.22 13.33
C TYR A 108 15.57 11.01 14.22
N ALA A 109 14.85 9.92 13.95
CA ALA A 109 14.86 8.74 14.81
C ALA A 109 16.11 7.87 14.64
N LYS A 110 16.93 8.13 13.61
CA LYS A 110 18.17 7.40 13.29
C LYS A 110 18.01 5.87 13.35
N THR A 111 16.83 5.39 12.99
CA THR A 111 16.46 3.99 13.16
C THR A 111 17.28 3.09 12.24
N TYR A 112 17.60 3.57 11.03
CA TYR A 112 18.38 2.79 10.08
C TYR A 112 19.83 2.60 10.52
N ASP A 113 20.42 3.52 11.29
CA ASP A 113 21.78 3.37 11.84
C ASP A 113 21.82 2.17 12.80
N GLY A 114 20.80 2.03 13.65
CA GLY A 114 20.66 0.87 14.54
C GLY A 114 20.40 -0.43 13.79
N VAL A 115 19.63 -0.39 12.70
CA VAL A 115 19.39 -1.58 11.86
C VAL A 115 20.68 -2.02 11.13
N LEU A 116 21.48 -1.06 10.67
CA LEU A 116 22.76 -1.33 9.99
C LEU A 116 23.85 -1.88 10.92
N ALA A 117 23.68 -1.78 12.24
CA ALA A 117 24.53 -2.48 13.21
C ALA A 117 24.25 -3.99 13.30
N THR A 118 23.16 -4.47 12.69
CA THR A 118 22.81 -5.90 12.58
C THR A 118 23.25 -6.46 11.22
N PRO A 119 23.29 -7.80 10.99
CA PRO A 119 23.76 -8.37 9.71
C PRO A 119 22.77 -8.19 8.53
N MET A 120 21.99 -7.10 8.50
CA MET A 120 21.09 -6.76 7.39
C MET A 120 21.73 -5.78 6.42
N GLY A 121 21.60 -6.07 5.12
CA GLY A 121 22.10 -5.18 4.07
C GLY A 121 21.12 -4.06 3.72
N ILE A 122 21.64 -2.94 3.16
CA ILE A 122 20.83 -1.78 2.75
C ILE A 122 19.70 -2.17 1.78
N THR A 123 19.95 -3.06 0.83
CA THR A 123 18.93 -3.52 -0.12
C THR A 123 17.80 -4.29 0.56
N GLU A 124 18.10 -5.04 1.62
CA GLU A 124 17.08 -5.78 2.39
C GLU A 124 16.24 -4.82 3.22
N ILE A 125 16.85 -3.75 3.72
CA ILE A 125 16.13 -2.67 4.39
C ILE A 125 15.16 -1.99 3.41
N ALA A 126 15.65 -1.62 2.23
CA ALA A 126 14.84 -0.96 1.20
C ALA A 126 13.65 -1.84 0.75
N ILE A 127 13.87 -3.13 0.51
CA ILE A 127 12.79 -4.07 0.18
C ILE A 127 11.80 -4.18 1.34
N GLY A 128 12.28 -4.24 2.58
CA GLY A 128 11.41 -4.31 3.78
C GLY A 128 10.52 -3.09 3.94
N GLU A 129 11.05 -1.88 3.73
CA GLU A 129 10.26 -0.64 3.78
C GLU A 129 9.28 -0.53 2.60
N MET A 130 9.67 -0.99 1.41
CA MET A 130 8.77 -1.03 0.25
C MET A 130 7.60 -2.01 0.45
N LEU A 131 7.88 -3.21 0.97
CA LEU A 131 6.84 -4.17 1.35
C LEU A 131 5.92 -3.63 2.44
N TRP A 132 6.48 -2.92 3.41
CA TRP A 132 5.69 -2.29 4.46
C TRP A 132 4.79 -1.17 3.90
N ALA A 133 5.29 -0.33 3.00
CA ALA A 133 4.51 0.68 2.31
C ALA A 133 3.36 0.06 1.50
N LEU A 134 3.61 -1.06 0.80
CA LEU A 134 2.57 -1.81 0.08
C LEU A 134 1.51 -2.37 1.03
N ILE A 135 1.90 -2.96 2.17
CA ILE A 135 0.95 -3.45 3.18
C ILE A 135 0.08 -2.31 3.70
N ARG A 136 0.68 -1.15 3.97
CA ARG A 136 -0.06 0.02 4.43
C ARG A 136 -1.01 0.53 3.35
N ALA A 137 -0.56 0.67 2.11
CA ALA A 137 -1.43 1.03 0.98
C ALA A 137 -2.61 0.06 0.84
N ALA A 138 -2.35 -1.25 0.97
CA ALA A 138 -3.38 -2.29 0.93
C ALA A 138 -4.43 -2.09 2.02
N LEU A 139 -4.00 -1.75 3.24
CA LEU A 139 -4.91 -1.52 4.36
C LEU A 139 -5.88 -0.36 4.08
N TYR A 140 -5.38 0.74 3.51
CA TYR A 140 -6.23 1.88 3.14
C TYR A 140 -7.15 1.56 1.96
N ALA A 141 -6.66 0.83 0.95
CA ALA A 141 -7.47 0.37 -0.17
C ALA A 141 -8.62 -0.54 0.29
N VAL A 142 -8.33 -1.51 1.17
CA VAL A 142 -9.31 -2.43 1.76
C VAL A 142 -10.30 -1.68 2.63
N ALA A 143 -9.84 -0.76 3.48
CA ALA A 143 -10.73 0.05 4.31
C ALA A 143 -11.72 0.83 3.44
N MET A 144 -11.23 1.51 2.39
CA MET A 144 -12.07 2.25 1.47
C MET A 144 -13.03 1.35 0.68
N PHE A 145 -12.56 0.18 0.24
CA PHE A 145 -13.41 -0.82 -0.41
C PHE A 145 -14.56 -1.30 0.51
N VAL A 146 -14.28 -1.55 1.80
CA VAL A 146 -15.32 -1.91 2.78
C VAL A 146 -16.34 -0.79 2.94
N ILE A 147 -15.91 0.47 2.98
CA ILE A 147 -16.83 1.62 3.05
C ILE A 147 -17.72 1.69 1.80
N MET A 148 -17.14 1.53 0.61
CA MET A 148 -17.91 1.45 -0.63
C MET A 148 -18.93 0.31 -0.62
N LEU A 149 -18.55 -0.84 -0.07
CA LEU A 149 -19.44 -2.00 0.07
C LEU A 149 -20.61 -1.68 1.01
N LEU A 150 -20.34 -1.06 2.16
CA LEU A 150 -21.37 -0.64 3.12
C LEU A 150 -22.32 0.41 2.55
N MET A 151 -21.84 1.27 1.65
CA MET A 151 -22.64 2.29 0.96
C MET A 151 -23.36 1.76 -0.29
N GLY A 152 -23.20 0.49 -0.64
CA GLY A 152 -23.85 -0.11 -1.82
C GLY A 152 -23.33 0.42 -3.16
N LEU A 153 -22.09 0.90 -3.21
CA LEU A 153 -21.49 1.51 -4.41
C LEU A 153 -20.80 0.49 -5.32
N ILE A 154 -20.74 -0.78 -4.91
CA ILE A 154 -20.15 -1.87 -5.68
C ILE A 154 -21.22 -2.48 -6.58
N LEU A 155 -21.09 -2.24 -7.89
CA LEU A 155 -22.07 -2.65 -8.90
C LEU A 155 -21.89 -4.10 -9.39
N SER A 156 -20.72 -4.70 -9.16
CA SER A 156 -20.35 -6.01 -9.71
C SER A 156 -19.47 -6.80 -8.75
N PRO A 157 -19.58 -8.14 -8.68
CA PRO A 157 -18.66 -8.99 -7.90
C PRO A 157 -17.19 -8.82 -8.30
N TRP A 158 -16.93 -8.42 -9.55
CA TRP A 158 -15.59 -8.08 -10.04
C TRP A 158 -14.97 -6.85 -9.36
N GLY A 159 -15.76 -6.08 -8.61
CA GLY A 159 -15.27 -4.94 -7.82
C GLY A 159 -14.19 -5.31 -6.80
N VAL A 160 -14.09 -6.58 -6.39
CA VAL A 160 -12.99 -7.06 -5.51
C VAL A 160 -11.61 -6.81 -6.14
N LEU A 161 -11.50 -6.80 -7.48
CA LEU A 161 -10.25 -6.51 -8.19
C LEU A 161 -9.79 -5.05 -8.04
N MET A 162 -10.62 -4.16 -7.49
CA MET A 162 -10.22 -2.78 -7.21
C MET A 162 -9.08 -2.71 -6.18
N VAL A 163 -9.04 -3.62 -5.21
CA VAL A 163 -7.97 -3.64 -4.19
C VAL A 163 -6.61 -3.96 -4.82
N PRO A 164 -6.40 -5.06 -5.56
CA PRO A 164 -5.12 -5.31 -6.21
C PRO A 164 -4.81 -4.29 -7.32
N ALA A 165 -5.82 -3.74 -8.00
CA ALA A 165 -5.59 -2.66 -8.96
C ALA A 165 -5.05 -1.38 -8.29
N ALA A 166 -5.60 -1.03 -7.12
CA ALA A 166 -5.13 0.13 -6.35
C ALA A 166 -3.69 -0.04 -5.82
N LEU A 167 -3.21 -1.27 -5.66
CA LEU A 167 -1.82 -1.55 -5.28
C LEU A 167 -0.81 -1.36 -6.41
N LEU A 168 -1.27 -1.24 -7.65
CA LEU A 168 -0.41 -0.95 -8.81
C LEU A 168 -0.16 0.55 -8.99
N VAL A 169 -0.87 1.40 -8.24
CA VAL A 169 -0.72 2.86 -8.23
C VAL A 169 0.43 3.26 -7.31
#